data_AF-A0A1U8ACW1-F1
#
_entry.id   AF-A0A1U8ACW1-F1
#
_cell.length_a   1.000
_cell.length_b   1.000
_cell.length_c   1.000
_cell.angle_alpha   90.00
_cell.angle_beta   90.00
_cell.angle_gamma   90.00
#
_symmetry.space_group_name_H-M   'P 1'
#
loop_
_entity.id
_entity.type
_entity.pdbx_description
1 polymer ?
#
loop_
_entity_poly.entity_id
_entity_poly.type
_entity_poly.pdbx_seq_one_letter_code
_entity_poly.pdbx_strand_id
1 'polypeptide(L)'
;MTQILEAPNEEEASLLLEIFCLCLTGEREVHNAIVSSIQDLAKVFSNYQDEVLVKRAELLQYAQGAISGLKINADLSRIDAETSSLQQKFEERRASRLTSTEAQVKESEKTALATLEALKEAFTEVRLFSRLGDLLLKKKLLNNGDTPEIHSQKVDKLKILSESLANSTLKAEKRISDHRQQKEEALNFRITKSAEVGETEKLEADFGTDIGRELLLVSCTLWSPYQEIAAEILALERQKDELEAELQKVNLSLVASRARLQNTREEREHFEEASNQIVAHLQTKEEDLSRSIYSCRVEADVVNMWVNFLQDMWVLQTSYTEQKEKQASDELEKYEQDFVDLVIHHLSAYKRALGPSIIHIRKFAENLKNLDDRQEMVSGVDTDDAKALNSRNNLEEEYLDSEAKIITALSVVDNMKEYFYRKKGKVSRKDEPRAKELFEAIEQIKEEFQSIERPTLDMETPTPNTETLSDNVQQKSSSPSPTKTIVTMLPKNDDSLESPSAKAEQSLDPKAQLEKLESEFGKISKGYSNEEISEWEFDDIEELRTGASVTNK
;
A
#
# COMPACT_ATOMS: atom_id res chain seq x y z
N MET A 1 -12.67 6.99 -10.61
CA MET A 1 -11.71 6.00 -11.16
C MET A 1 -12.34 4.65 -11.50
N THR A 2 -13.51 4.28 -10.94
CA THR A 2 -14.22 3.03 -11.28
C THR A 2 -14.75 2.94 -12.71
N GLN A 3 -14.77 4.05 -13.46
CA GLN A 3 -15.11 4.08 -14.88
C GLN A 3 -14.17 5.08 -15.58
N ILE A 4 -13.12 4.59 -16.23
CA ILE A 4 -12.48 5.27 -17.36
C ILE A 4 -13.07 4.61 -18.60
N LEU A 5 -14.19 5.16 -19.09
CA LEU A 5 -14.91 4.64 -20.25
C LEU A 5 -14.46 5.29 -21.56
N GLU A 6 -14.14 6.59 -21.51
CA GLU A 6 -13.65 7.40 -22.61
C GLU A 6 -12.45 8.23 -22.15
N ALA A 7 -11.66 8.77 -23.09
CA ALA A 7 -10.52 9.61 -22.78
C ALA A 7 -10.99 11.00 -22.32
N PRO A 8 -10.45 11.56 -21.21
CA PRO A 8 -10.81 12.89 -20.74
C PRO A 8 -10.63 13.95 -21.83
N ASN A 9 -11.68 14.75 -22.06
CA ASN A 9 -11.61 15.90 -22.94
C ASN A 9 -10.71 17.02 -22.35
N GLU A 10 -10.47 18.11 -23.08
CA GLU A 10 -9.53 19.16 -22.66
C GLU A 10 -9.96 19.90 -21.38
N GLU A 11 -11.27 20.08 -21.16
CA GLU A 11 -11.83 20.67 -19.94
C GLU A 11 -11.74 19.69 -18.76
N GLU A 12 -12.07 18.42 -18.98
CA GLU A 12 -11.96 17.34 -17.99
C GLU A 12 -10.51 17.06 -17.58
N ALA A 13 -9.58 17.09 -18.52
CA ALA A 13 -8.14 16.94 -18.26
C ALA A 13 -7.61 18.11 -17.42
N SER A 14 -8.07 19.34 -17.71
CA SER A 14 -7.75 20.53 -16.91
C SER A 14 -8.30 20.41 -15.47
N LEU A 15 -9.55 19.95 -15.31
CA LEU A 15 -10.16 19.71 -14.01
C LEU A 15 -9.45 18.58 -13.23
N LEU A 16 -9.08 17.49 -13.91
CA LEU A 16 -8.30 16.38 -13.32
C LEU A 16 -6.93 16.86 -12.84
N LEU A 17 -6.26 17.73 -13.60
CA LEU A 17 -5.00 18.33 -13.20
C LEU A 17 -5.15 19.16 -11.91
N GLU A 18 -6.18 20.00 -11.80
CA GLU A 18 -6.47 20.76 -10.59
C GLU A 18 -6.76 19.85 -9.38
N ILE A 19 -7.56 18.80 -9.57
CA ILE A 19 -7.85 17.80 -8.53
C ILE A 19 -6.56 17.08 -8.10
N PHE A 20 -5.71 16.69 -9.03
CA PHE A 20 -4.44 16.01 -8.71
C PHE A 20 -3.46 16.95 -8.01
N CYS A 21 -3.37 18.23 -8.38
CA CYS A 21 -2.60 19.24 -7.65
C CYS A 21 -3.02 19.38 -6.17
N LEU A 22 -4.28 19.05 -5.83
CA LEU A 22 -4.82 19.10 -4.47
C LEU A 22 -4.76 17.77 -3.71
N CYS A 23 -4.55 16.64 -4.40
CA CYS A 23 -4.75 15.30 -3.86
C CYS A 23 -3.54 14.36 -3.98
N LEU A 24 -2.62 14.63 -4.90
CA LEU A 24 -1.42 13.83 -5.16
C LEU A 24 -0.16 14.60 -4.75
N THR A 25 0.85 13.84 -4.34
CA THR A 25 2.19 14.35 -4.04
C THR A 25 2.96 14.67 -5.33
N GLY A 26 4.03 15.47 -5.23
CA GLY A 26 4.84 15.91 -6.38
C GLY A 26 4.47 17.29 -6.92
N GLU A 27 5.23 17.72 -7.94
CA GLU A 27 5.08 19.01 -8.61
C GLU A 27 4.06 18.94 -9.77
N ARG A 28 3.67 20.09 -10.34
CA ARG A 28 2.62 20.16 -11.38
C ARG A 28 2.99 19.35 -12.63
N GLU A 29 4.27 19.27 -12.93
CA GLU A 29 4.88 18.49 -14.00
C GLU A 29 4.57 16.99 -13.84
N VAL A 30 4.61 16.50 -12.60
CA VAL A 30 4.23 15.13 -12.25
C VAL A 30 2.73 14.91 -12.47
N HIS A 31 1.89 15.84 -12.01
CA HIS A 31 0.43 15.73 -12.17
C HIS A 31 0.02 15.77 -13.65
N ASN A 32 0.67 16.61 -14.46
CA ASN A 32 0.52 16.63 -15.92
C ASN A 32 0.89 15.29 -16.56
N ALA A 33 1.99 14.66 -16.14
CA ALA A 33 2.39 13.35 -16.64
C ALA A 33 1.36 12.25 -16.30
N ILE A 34 0.79 12.29 -15.10
CA ILE A 34 -0.28 11.35 -14.68
C ILE A 34 -1.55 11.56 -15.51
N VAL A 35 -1.99 12.81 -15.75
CA VAL A 35 -3.15 13.10 -16.61
C VAL A 35 -2.90 12.62 -18.04
N SER A 36 -1.72 12.89 -18.59
CA SER A 36 -1.32 12.44 -19.94
C SER A 36 -1.35 10.92 -20.05
N SER A 37 -0.79 10.23 -19.05
CA SER A 37 -0.81 8.76 -18.99
C SER A 37 -2.24 8.21 -18.91
N ILE A 38 -3.14 8.85 -18.15
CA ILE A 38 -4.55 8.46 -18.08
C ILE A 38 -5.25 8.63 -19.44
N GLN A 39 -4.93 9.70 -20.19
CA GLN A 39 -5.45 9.90 -21.55
C GLN A 39 -4.93 8.82 -22.51
N ASP A 40 -3.65 8.45 -22.45
CA ASP A 40 -3.07 7.38 -23.27
C ASP A 40 -3.69 6.01 -22.93
N LEU A 41 -3.83 5.68 -21.64
CA LEU A 41 -4.51 4.46 -21.19
C LEU A 41 -5.96 4.40 -21.70
N ALA A 42 -6.72 5.51 -21.58
CA ALA A 42 -8.11 5.58 -22.03
C ALA A 42 -8.24 5.44 -23.56
N LYS A 43 -7.33 6.04 -24.33
CA LYS A 43 -7.26 5.93 -25.79
C LYS A 43 -6.90 4.51 -26.27
N VAL A 44 -6.11 3.77 -25.49
CA VAL A 44 -5.83 2.36 -25.76
C VAL A 44 -7.05 1.50 -25.39
N PHE A 45 -7.74 1.81 -24.29
CA PHE A 45 -8.98 1.14 -23.88
C PHE A 45 -10.17 1.33 -24.82
N SER A 46 -10.30 2.47 -25.54
CA SER A 46 -11.40 2.66 -26.48
C SER A 46 -11.40 1.63 -27.63
N ASN A 47 -10.22 1.10 -27.97
CA ASN A 47 -10.04 0.07 -28.99
C ASN A 47 -10.23 -1.36 -28.42
N TYR A 48 -10.11 -1.53 -27.10
CA TYR A 48 -10.10 -2.83 -26.43
C TYR A 48 -11.51 -3.34 -26.12
N GLN A 49 -12.25 -3.75 -27.16
CA GLN A 49 -13.67 -4.16 -27.03
C GLN A 49 -13.85 -5.62 -26.58
N ASP A 50 -12.99 -6.53 -27.04
CA ASP A 50 -13.04 -7.95 -26.71
C ASP A 50 -12.09 -8.25 -25.53
N GLU A 51 -12.63 -8.45 -24.32
CA GLU A 51 -11.83 -8.89 -23.16
C GLU A 51 -11.47 -10.39 -23.27
N VAL A 52 -10.30 -10.74 -23.82
CA VAL A 52 -9.96 -12.16 -24.07
C VAL A 52 -9.25 -12.81 -22.88
N LEU A 53 -8.18 -12.21 -22.34
CA LEU A 53 -7.45 -12.73 -21.18
C LEU A 53 -7.50 -11.82 -19.95
N VAL A 54 -7.55 -10.49 -20.12
CA VAL A 54 -7.43 -9.51 -19.03
C VAL A 54 -8.66 -8.60 -18.97
N LYS A 55 -9.36 -8.63 -17.84
CA LYS A 55 -10.56 -7.79 -17.63
C LYS A 55 -10.15 -6.33 -17.44
N ARG A 56 -10.87 -5.37 -18.04
CA ARG A 56 -10.65 -3.93 -17.85
C ARG A 56 -10.71 -3.54 -16.36
N ALA A 57 -11.58 -4.19 -15.59
CA ALA A 57 -11.71 -3.98 -14.15
C ALA A 57 -10.42 -4.28 -13.35
N GLU A 58 -9.68 -5.33 -13.72
CA GLU A 58 -8.41 -5.67 -13.06
C GLU A 58 -7.32 -4.64 -13.38
N LEU A 59 -7.23 -4.24 -14.66
CA LEU A 59 -6.31 -3.21 -15.13
C LEU A 59 -6.59 -1.83 -14.49
N LEU A 60 -7.87 -1.48 -14.29
CA LEU A 60 -8.26 -0.29 -13.54
C LEU A 60 -7.92 -0.38 -12.05
N GLN A 61 -8.08 -1.55 -11.43
CA GLN A 61 -7.68 -1.76 -10.03
C GLN A 61 -6.16 -1.60 -9.85
N TYR A 62 -5.36 -2.09 -10.79
CA TYR A 62 -3.90 -1.91 -10.76
C TYR A 62 -3.53 -0.43 -10.92
N ALA A 63 -4.16 0.28 -11.86
CA ALA A 63 -3.94 1.71 -12.03
C ALA A 63 -4.37 2.53 -10.81
N GLN A 64 -5.50 2.19 -10.18
CA GLN A 64 -5.96 2.81 -8.94
C GLN A 64 -4.98 2.58 -7.78
N GLY A 65 -4.41 1.37 -7.65
CA GLY A 65 -3.36 1.10 -6.65
C GLY A 65 -2.12 1.97 -6.86
N ALA A 66 -1.65 2.08 -8.12
CA ALA A 66 -0.51 2.91 -8.49
C ALA A 66 -0.74 4.42 -8.26
N ILE A 67 -1.95 4.92 -8.51
CA ILE A 67 -2.28 6.33 -8.20
C ILE A 67 -2.47 6.54 -6.68
N SER A 68 -3.00 5.56 -5.97
CA SER A 68 -3.23 5.65 -4.51
C SER A 68 -1.94 5.79 -3.71
N GLY A 69 -0.84 5.17 -4.15
CA GLY A 69 0.47 5.34 -3.51
C GLY A 69 1.06 6.75 -3.61
N LEU A 70 0.57 7.57 -4.54
CA LEU A 70 0.95 8.98 -4.71
C LEU A 70 0.02 9.93 -3.94
N LYS A 71 -1.07 9.44 -3.35
CA LYS A 71 -2.05 10.26 -2.64
C LYS A 71 -1.42 10.95 -1.42
N ILE A 72 -1.77 12.21 -1.21
CA ILE A 72 -1.39 12.97 -0.01
C ILE A 72 -1.94 12.24 1.23
N ASN A 73 -1.04 11.86 2.13
CA ASN A 73 -1.38 11.16 3.35
C ASN A 73 -1.71 12.17 4.47
N ALA A 74 -2.95 12.10 4.98
CA ALA A 74 -3.42 12.95 6.07
C ALA A 74 -2.68 12.68 7.39
N ASP A 75 -2.25 11.44 7.64
CA ASP A 75 -1.41 11.10 8.81
C ASP A 75 -0.02 11.72 8.70
N LEU A 76 0.57 11.73 7.50
CA LEU A 76 1.85 12.40 7.26
C LEU A 76 1.72 13.90 7.55
N SER A 77 0.69 14.55 6.98
CA SER A 77 0.40 15.97 7.21
C SER A 77 0.17 16.30 8.69
N ARG A 78 -0.53 15.41 9.42
CA ARG A 78 -0.76 15.52 10.87
C ARG A 78 0.54 15.35 11.67
N ILE A 79 1.40 14.41 11.29
CA ILE A 79 2.71 14.22 11.91
C ILE A 79 3.62 15.42 11.66
N ASP A 80 3.67 15.95 10.44
CA ASP A 80 4.47 17.15 10.13
C ASP A 80 4.00 18.38 10.90
N ALA A 81 2.69 18.56 11.07
CA ALA A 81 2.13 19.62 11.91
C ALA A 81 2.45 19.42 13.41
N GLU A 82 2.36 18.20 13.95
CA GLU A 82 2.71 17.90 15.35
C GLU A 82 4.21 18.10 15.59
N THR A 83 5.07 17.57 14.69
CA THR A 83 6.52 17.75 14.65
C THR A 83 6.89 19.23 14.65
N SER A 84 6.29 20.04 13.77
CA SER A 84 6.53 21.48 13.69
C SER A 84 6.12 22.22 14.97
N SER A 85 4.96 21.88 15.55
CA SER A 85 4.49 22.47 16.81
C SER A 85 5.39 22.12 18.01
N LEU A 86 5.88 20.88 18.07
CA LEU A 86 6.82 20.44 19.11
C LEU A 86 8.18 21.11 18.96
N GLN A 87 8.67 21.25 17.72
CA GLN A 87 9.94 21.90 17.42
C GLN A 87 9.89 23.40 17.76
N GLN A 88 8.78 24.10 17.43
CA GLN A 88 8.57 25.49 17.85
C GLN A 88 8.59 25.62 19.38
N LYS A 89 7.85 24.77 20.11
CA LYS A 89 7.82 24.77 21.58
C LYS A 89 9.20 24.53 22.20
N PHE A 90 10.05 23.75 21.54
CA PHE A 90 11.44 23.57 21.97
C PHE A 90 12.27 24.84 21.77
N GLU A 91 12.19 25.49 20.61
CA GLU A 91 12.93 26.73 20.32
C GLU A 91 12.54 27.86 21.27
N GLU A 92 11.24 28.03 21.56
CA GLU A 92 10.73 28.99 22.54
C GLU A 92 11.33 28.77 23.94
N ARG A 93 11.42 27.50 24.38
CA ARG A 93 12.03 27.13 25.67
C ARG A 93 13.56 27.24 25.65
N ARG A 94 14.21 26.96 24.53
CA ARG A 94 15.66 27.15 24.35
C ARG A 94 16.04 28.63 24.42
N ALA A 95 15.29 29.50 23.76
CA ALA A 95 15.45 30.94 23.84
C ALA A 95 15.24 31.46 25.28
N SER A 96 14.18 31.00 25.95
CA SER A 96 13.86 31.41 27.34
C SER A 96 15.00 31.12 28.32
N ARG A 97 15.65 29.95 28.21
CA ARG A 97 16.82 29.58 29.03
C ARG A 97 18.05 30.42 28.73
N LEU A 98 18.35 30.69 27.46
CA LEU A 98 19.45 31.57 27.07
C LEU A 98 19.28 32.96 27.69
N THR A 99 18.08 33.55 27.62
CA THR A 99 17.79 34.85 28.25
C THR A 99 17.81 34.83 29.79
N SER A 100 17.45 33.70 30.42
CA SER A 100 17.52 33.55 31.88
C SER A 100 18.97 33.47 32.40
N THR A 101 19.88 32.92 31.58
CA THR A 101 21.29 32.72 31.94
C THR A 101 22.07 34.04 32.06
N GLU A 102 21.67 35.09 31.33
CA GLU A 102 22.28 36.43 31.43
C GLU A 102 21.81 37.24 32.64
N ALA A 103 20.71 36.84 33.30
CA ALA A 103 20.05 37.63 34.34
C ALA A 103 20.43 37.28 35.79
N GLN A 104 21.11 36.15 36.04
CA GLN A 104 21.35 35.68 37.42
C GLN A 104 22.71 36.08 38.00
N VAL A 105 22.76 37.27 38.61
CA VAL A 105 23.73 37.63 39.65
C VAL A 105 23.00 38.21 40.87
N LYS A 106 22.97 37.44 41.96
CA LYS A 106 22.35 37.68 43.29
C LYS A 106 20.83 37.44 43.39
N GLU A 107 20.45 36.42 44.16
CA GLU A 107 19.74 36.54 45.46
C GLU A 107 19.72 35.13 46.12
N SER A 108 19.97 35.01 47.43
CA SER A 108 20.01 33.71 48.13
C SER A 108 18.83 33.53 49.08
N GLU A 109 17.80 32.83 48.61
CA GLU A 109 16.68 32.19 49.36
C GLU A 109 15.62 31.72 48.35
N LYS A 110 15.41 32.53 47.30
CA LYS A 110 14.60 32.21 46.10
C LYS A 110 15.12 30.98 45.31
N THR A 111 16.32 30.51 45.65
CA THR A 111 17.06 29.44 44.97
C THR A 111 16.37 28.07 45.06
N ALA A 112 15.79 27.76 46.22
CA ALA A 112 15.15 26.47 46.50
C ALA A 112 14.00 26.14 45.53
N LEU A 113 13.06 27.06 45.40
CA LEU A 113 11.88 26.89 44.55
C LEU A 113 12.26 26.92 43.06
N ALA A 114 13.18 27.82 42.69
CA ALA A 114 13.75 27.88 41.35
C ALA A 114 14.45 26.57 40.92
N THR A 115 15.15 25.89 41.84
CA THR A 115 15.78 24.59 41.52
C THR A 115 14.76 23.48 41.26
N LEU A 116 13.63 23.44 41.97
CA LEU A 116 12.55 22.45 41.73
C LEU A 116 11.79 22.76 40.43
N GLU A 117 11.59 24.03 40.10
CA GLU A 117 10.87 24.45 38.90
C GLU A 117 11.69 24.15 37.63
N ALA A 118 12.99 24.47 37.63
CA ALA A 118 13.93 24.06 36.58
C ALA A 118 14.00 22.52 36.42
N LEU A 119 13.82 21.77 37.51
CA LEU A 119 13.79 20.31 37.52
C LEU A 119 12.60 19.75 36.73
N LYS A 120 11.42 20.34 36.92
CA LYS A 120 10.19 20.01 36.20
C LYS A 120 10.28 20.44 34.75
N GLU A 121 10.83 21.62 34.48
CA GLU A 121 11.05 22.11 33.12
C GLU A 121 11.93 21.13 32.32
N ALA A 122 13.09 20.75 32.86
CA ALA A 122 14.01 19.79 32.26
C ALA A 122 13.36 18.42 31.96
N PHE A 123 12.55 17.89 32.88
CA PHE A 123 11.78 16.67 32.65
C PHE A 123 10.78 16.82 31.49
N THR A 124 10.01 17.92 31.46
CA THR A 124 9.04 18.14 30.37
C THR A 124 9.70 18.29 29.01
N GLU A 125 10.92 18.84 28.94
CA GLU A 125 11.67 18.91 27.69
C GLU A 125 12.10 17.54 27.20
N VAL A 126 12.71 16.70 28.05
CA VAL A 126 13.12 15.34 27.65
C VAL A 126 11.93 14.51 27.17
N ARG A 127 10.75 14.70 27.78
CA ARG A 127 9.50 14.09 27.32
C ARG A 127 9.06 14.61 25.94
N LEU A 128 9.13 15.92 25.69
CA LEU A 128 8.83 16.51 24.37
C LEU A 128 9.78 15.97 23.29
N PHE A 129 11.07 15.86 23.62
CA PHE A 129 12.04 15.24 22.73
C PHE A 129 11.65 13.81 22.40
N SER A 130 11.40 12.95 23.39
CA SER A 130 11.00 11.55 23.13
C SER A 130 9.81 11.47 22.16
N ARG A 131 8.80 12.34 22.34
CA ARG A 131 7.63 12.41 21.44
C ARG A 131 8.00 12.82 20.02
N LEU A 132 8.87 13.82 19.87
CA LEU A 132 9.36 14.29 18.56
C LEU A 132 10.13 13.18 17.81
N GLY A 133 11.02 12.45 18.50
CA GLY A 133 11.74 11.31 17.94
C GLY A 133 10.82 10.14 17.54
N ASP A 134 9.77 9.87 18.33
CA ASP A 134 8.74 8.88 17.98
C ASP A 134 7.95 9.26 16.73
N LEU A 135 7.61 10.54 16.56
CA LEU A 135 6.91 11.07 15.39
C LEU A 135 7.77 11.04 14.13
N LEU A 136 9.04 11.44 14.20
CA LEU A 136 9.99 11.36 13.07
C LEU A 136 10.22 9.92 12.62
N LEU A 137 10.32 8.97 13.56
CA LEU A 137 10.39 7.55 13.22
C LEU A 137 9.09 7.02 12.59
N LYS A 138 7.92 7.51 13.01
CA LYS A 138 6.65 7.19 12.34
C LYS A 138 6.58 7.79 10.92
N LYS A 139 7.02 9.04 10.74
CA LYS A 139 7.14 9.72 9.43
C LYS A 139 8.00 8.92 8.46
N LYS A 140 9.14 8.39 8.93
CA LYS A 140 10.05 7.55 8.15
C LYS A 140 9.37 6.25 7.67
N LEU A 141 8.66 5.55 8.56
CA LEU A 141 8.08 4.22 8.29
C LEU A 141 6.73 4.23 7.54
N LEU A 142 6.03 5.37 7.46
CA LEU A 142 4.76 5.47 6.73
C LEU A 142 4.95 5.21 5.23
N ASN A 143 4.18 4.27 4.68
CA ASN A 143 4.14 4.00 3.24
C ASN A 143 2.67 4.01 2.74
N ASN A 144 2.46 4.48 1.51
CA ASN A 144 1.12 4.77 0.97
C ASN A 144 0.70 3.82 -0.18
N GLY A 145 1.65 3.14 -0.81
CA GLY A 145 1.46 2.37 -2.04
C GLY A 145 1.62 0.86 -1.86
N ASP A 146 1.77 0.16 -2.99
CA ASP A 146 2.13 -1.25 -3.01
C ASP A 146 3.51 -1.48 -2.35
N THR A 147 3.75 -2.67 -1.83
CA THR A 147 5.13 -3.10 -1.50
C THR A 147 5.87 -3.51 -2.79
N PRO A 148 7.22 -3.53 -2.80
CA PRO A 148 7.99 -3.95 -3.98
C PRO A 148 7.59 -5.34 -4.50
N GLU A 149 7.22 -6.25 -3.61
CA GLU A 149 6.77 -7.60 -3.94
C GLU A 149 5.41 -7.58 -4.66
N ILE A 150 4.45 -6.79 -4.16
CA ILE A 150 3.12 -6.64 -4.76
C ILE A 150 3.23 -5.97 -6.14
N HIS A 151 4.10 -4.95 -6.28
CA HIS A 151 4.36 -4.30 -7.55
C HIS A 151 4.95 -5.29 -8.57
N SER A 152 6.00 -6.05 -8.20
CA SER A 152 6.60 -7.07 -9.08
C SER A 152 5.55 -8.09 -9.52
N GLN A 153 4.75 -8.63 -8.59
CA GLN A 153 3.71 -9.62 -8.91
C GLN A 153 2.71 -9.11 -9.96
N LYS A 154 2.25 -7.85 -9.85
CA LYS A 154 1.33 -7.24 -10.84
C LYS A 154 2.00 -7.10 -12.21
N VAL A 155 3.23 -6.58 -12.24
CA VAL A 155 3.99 -6.37 -13.48
C VAL A 155 4.34 -7.71 -14.16
N ASP A 156 4.78 -8.70 -13.40
CA ASP A 156 5.16 -10.01 -13.91
C ASP A 156 3.93 -10.79 -14.44
N LYS A 157 2.78 -10.69 -13.76
CA LYS A 157 1.50 -11.22 -14.29
C LYS A 157 1.17 -10.61 -15.66
N LEU A 158 1.25 -9.29 -15.82
CA LEU A 158 0.99 -8.63 -17.11
C LEU A 158 2.02 -9.01 -18.18
N LYS A 159 3.31 -9.13 -17.85
CA LYS A 159 4.34 -9.60 -18.80
C LYS A 159 4.06 -11.02 -19.32
N ILE A 160 3.67 -11.94 -18.43
CA ILE A 160 3.28 -13.32 -18.79
C ILE A 160 2.06 -13.31 -19.71
N LEU A 161 1.09 -12.42 -19.47
CA LEU A 161 -0.09 -12.27 -20.32
C LEU A 161 0.28 -11.72 -21.72
N SER A 162 1.16 -10.72 -21.79
CA SER A 162 1.70 -10.19 -23.06
C SER A 162 2.45 -11.27 -23.86
N GLU A 163 3.30 -12.08 -23.21
CA GLU A 163 3.99 -13.21 -23.83
C GLU A 163 3.00 -14.30 -24.31
N SER A 164 1.94 -14.59 -23.54
CA SER A 164 0.89 -15.52 -23.94
C SER A 164 0.13 -15.04 -25.19
N LEU A 165 -0.20 -13.74 -25.26
CA LEU A 165 -0.85 -13.12 -26.41
C LEU A 165 0.04 -13.15 -27.66
N ALA A 166 1.33 -12.87 -27.52
CA ALA A 166 2.31 -12.98 -28.61
C ALA A 166 2.43 -14.43 -29.13
N ASN A 167 2.53 -15.41 -28.23
CA ASN A 167 2.58 -16.83 -28.59
C ASN A 167 1.28 -17.32 -29.25
N SER A 168 0.12 -16.87 -28.77
CA SER A 168 -1.19 -17.15 -29.38
C SER A 168 -1.29 -16.56 -30.79
N THR A 169 -0.86 -15.30 -30.95
CA THR A 169 -0.82 -14.59 -32.23
C THR A 169 0.05 -15.32 -33.25
N LEU A 170 1.30 -15.65 -32.91
CA LEU A 170 2.23 -16.40 -33.77
C LEU A 170 1.65 -17.77 -34.18
N LYS A 171 0.99 -18.47 -33.25
CA LYS A 171 0.31 -19.74 -33.53
C LYS A 171 -0.88 -19.60 -34.48
N ALA A 172 -1.62 -18.50 -34.40
CA ALA A 172 -2.72 -18.20 -35.31
C ALA A 172 -2.21 -17.76 -36.70
N GLU A 173 -1.14 -16.96 -36.76
CA GLU A 173 -0.49 -16.54 -38.01
C GLU A 173 0.06 -17.75 -38.78
N LYS A 174 0.68 -18.70 -38.08
CA LYS A 174 1.12 -19.96 -38.67
C LYS A 174 -0.06 -20.73 -39.29
N ARG A 175 -1.19 -20.85 -38.57
CA ARG A 175 -2.40 -21.51 -39.10
C ARG A 175 -2.97 -20.81 -40.33
N ILE A 176 -2.92 -19.48 -40.40
CA ILE A 176 -3.30 -18.72 -41.61
C ILE A 176 -2.35 -19.07 -42.76
N SER A 177 -1.04 -19.11 -42.53
CA SER A 177 -0.07 -19.53 -43.54
C SER A 177 -0.34 -20.95 -44.04
N ASP A 178 -0.60 -21.89 -43.13
CA ASP A 178 -0.92 -23.28 -43.46
C ASP A 178 -2.23 -23.39 -44.27
N HIS A 179 -3.28 -22.63 -43.91
CA HIS A 179 -4.55 -22.57 -44.66
C HIS A 179 -4.38 -21.93 -46.05
N ARG A 180 -3.56 -20.88 -46.19
CA ARG A 180 -3.26 -20.25 -47.48
C ARG A 180 -2.55 -21.21 -48.43
N GLN A 181 -1.57 -21.96 -47.92
CA GLN A 181 -0.90 -23.01 -48.69
C GLN A 181 -1.91 -24.08 -49.16
N GLN A 182 -2.77 -24.58 -48.28
CA GLN A 182 -3.81 -25.56 -48.65
C GLN A 182 -4.79 -25.02 -49.71
N LYS A 183 -5.15 -23.72 -49.64
CA LYS A 183 -5.99 -23.04 -50.63
C LYS A 183 -5.28 -22.92 -51.98
N GLU A 184 -3.99 -22.59 -51.99
CA GLU A 184 -3.17 -22.52 -53.21
C GLU A 184 -3.01 -23.91 -53.86
N GLU A 185 -2.70 -24.95 -53.08
CA GLU A 185 -2.64 -26.34 -53.53
C GLU A 185 -3.97 -26.81 -54.15
N ALA A 186 -5.10 -26.49 -53.51
CA ALA A 186 -6.43 -26.80 -54.04
C ALA A 186 -6.75 -26.05 -55.36
N LEU A 187 -6.36 -24.77 -55.48
CA LEU A 187 -6.54 -24.00 -56.72
C LEU A 187 -5.65 -24.53 -57.86
N ASN A 188 -4.38 -24.87 -57.57
CA ASN A 188 -3.48 -25.48 -58.55
C ASN A 188 -3.99 -26.86 -59.01
N PHE A 189 -4.58 -27.64 -58.10
CA PHE A 189 -5.24 -28.91 -58.45
C PHE A 189 -6.46 -28.69 -59.36
N ARG A 190 -7.32 -27.69 -59.10
CA ARG A 190 -8.42 -27.31 -60.01
C ARG A 190 -7.93 -26.95 -61.40
N ILE A 191 -6.90 -26.12 -61.51
CA ILE A 191 -6.35 -25.67 -62.80
C ILE A 191 -5.83 -26.87 -63.59
N THR A 192 -5.07 -27.76 -62.94
CA THR A 192 -4.56 -29.00 -63.54
C THR A 192 -5.71 -29.91 -64.01
N LYS A 193 -6.71 -30.14 -63.16
CA LYS A 193 -7.87 -30.98 -63.48
C LYS A 193 -8.73 -30.39 -64.62
N SER A 194 -8.88 -29.07 -64.67
CA SER A 194 -9.59 -28.39 -65.77
C SER A 194 -8.85 -28.49 -67.09
N ALA A 195 -7.51 -28.52 -67.08
CA ALA A 195 -6.71 -28.71 -68.29
C ALA A 195 -6.87 -30.15 -68.83
N GLU A 196 -6.71 -31.16 -67.97
CA GLU A 196 -6.91 -32.58 -68.34
C GLU A 196 -8.27 -32.84 -68.99
N VAL A 197 -9.34 -32.28 -68.42
CA VAL A 197 -10.71 -32.51 -68.93
C VAL A 197 -10.96 -31.70 -70.21
N GLY A 198 -10.40 -30.48 -70.33
CA GLY A 198 -10.49 -29.68 -71.56
C GLY A 198 -9.81 -30.33 -72.76
N GLU A 199 -8.73 -31.10 -72.56
CA GLU A 199 -8.09 -31.90 -73.61
C GLU A 199 -8.98 -33.05 -74.10
N THR A 200 -9.75 -33.68 -73.20
CA THR A 200 -10.69 -34.76 -73.61
C THR A 200 -11.89 -34.25 -74.40
N GLU A 201 -12.44 -33.07 -74.07
CA GLU A 201 -13.57 -32.48 -74.81
C GLU A 201 -13.16 -31.97 -76.21
N LYS A 202 -11.94 -31.44 -76.34
CA LYS A 202 -11.47 -30.84 -77.59
C LYS A 202 -11.22 -31.87 -78.70
N LEU A 203 -11.03 -33.14 -78.34
CA LEU A 203 -10.85 -34.24 -79.30
C LEU A 203 -12.16 -34.76 -79.92
N GLU A 204 -13.34 -34.44 -79.36
CA GLU A 204 -14.65 -34.82 -79.94
C GLU A 204 -15.27 -33.73 -80.84
N ALA A 205 -14.70 -32.53 -80.90
CA ALA A 205 -15.32 -31.37 -81.55
C ALA A 205 -15.02 -31.21 -83.06
N ASP A 206 -14.13 -32.01 -83.64
CA ASP A 206 -13.49 -31.73 -84.94
C ASP A 206 -13.89 -32.66 -86.11
N PHE A 207 -14.90 -33.52 -85.94
CA PHE A 207 -15.44 -34.38 -87.00
C PHE A 207 -16.83 -33.94 -87.48
N GLY A 208 -16.85 -32.96 -88.38
CA GLY A 208 -18.06 -32.48 -89.05
C GLY A 208 -17.86 -32.27 -90.56
N THR A 209 -18.72 -32.91 -91.35
CA THR A 209 -18.90 -32.77 -92.83
C THR A 209 -17.71 -33.12 -93.74
N ASP A 210 -17.92 -34.06 -94.68
CA ASP A 210 -18.13 -33.73 -96.10
C ASP A 210 -18.73 -34.94 -96.88
N ILE A 211 -18.87 -34.79 -98.20
CA ILE A 211 -19.33 -35.72 -99.26
C ILE A 211 -20.80 -35.54 -99.66
N GLY A 212 -21.03 -34.53 -100.50
CA GLY A 212 -22.21 -34.38 -101.35
C GLY A 212 -22.24 -35.34 -102.56
N ARG A 213 -23.40 -35.41 -103.24
CA ARG A 213 -23.69 -36.33 -104.35
C ARG A 213 -23.60 -35.65 -105.71
N GLU A 214 -23.15 -36.39 -106.72
CA GLU A 214 -23.52 -36.37 -108.16
C GLU A 214 -23.01 -37.71 -108.78
N LEU A 215 -23.42 -38.25 -109.93
CA LEU A 215 -24.22 -37.74 -111.07
C LEU A 215 -25.01 -38.91 -111.76
N LEU A 216 -25.53 -38.70 -112.98
CA LEU A 216 -26.78 -39.31 -113.48
C LEU A 216 -26.66 -40.00 -114.88
N LEU A 217 -27.19 -41.24 -114.99
CA LEU A 217 -27.96 -41.83 -116.11
C LEU A 217 -27.35 -42.14 -117.53
N VAL A 218 -28.03 -43.09 -118.23
CA VAL A 218 -28.05 -43.40 -119.71
C VAL A 218 -26.97 -44.41 -120.18
N SER A 219 -27.23 -45.50 -120.96
CA SER A 219 -28.40 -46.04 -121.71
C SER A 219 -28.41 -47.58 -121.84
N CYS A 220 -29.57 -48.17 -122.17
CA CYS A 220 -29.91 -49.61 -122.11
C CYS A 220 -29.47 -50.51 -123.30
N THR A 221 -29.27 -51.82 -123.03
CA THR A 221 -29.64 -52.95 -123.94
C THR A 221 -30.07 -54.22 -123.15
N LEU A 222 -31.35 -54.62 -123.23
CA LEU A 222 -31.91 -55.92 -122.78
C LEU A 222 -31.48 -57.05 -123.75
N TRP A 223 -31.42 -58.36 -123.46
CA TRP A 223 -32.22 -59.24 -122.58
C TRP A 223 -31.38 -60.38 -121.93
N SER A 224 -30.06 -60.21 -121.77
CA SER A 224 -29.28 -60.91 -120.71
C SER A 224 -29.40 -60.24 -119.31
N PRO A 225 -29.62 -58.90 -119.18
CA PRO A 225 -29.55 -58.24 -117.88
C PRO A 225 -30.56 -58.66 -116.81
N TYR A 226 -31.65 -59.39 -117.12
CA TYR A 226 -32.70 -59.64 -116.12
C TYR A 226 -32.25 -60.54 -114.94
N GLN A 227 -31.22 -61.38 -115.13
CA GLN A 227 -30.60 -62.13 -114.04
C GLN A 227 -29.43 -61.38 -113.39
N GLU A 228 -28.69 -60.59 -114.17
CA GLU A 228 -27.59 -59.76 -113.67
C GLU A 228 -28.11 -58.62 -112.79
N ILE A 229 -29.16 -57.91 -113.21
CA ILE A 229 -29.86 -56.88 -112.43
C ILE A 229 -30.48 -57.49 -111.17
N ALA A 230 -31.01 -58.72 -111.21
CA ALA A 230 -31.52 -59.37 -110.00
C ALA A 230 -30.41 -59.72 -109.00
N ALA A 231 -29.23 -60.14 -109.49
CA ALA A 231 -28.05 -60.36 -108.67
C ALA A 231 -27.46 -59.03 -108.14
N GLU A 232 -27.49 -57.96 -108.94
CA GLU A 232 -27.08 -56.60 -108.58
C GLU A 232 -28.00 -56.01 -107.52
N ILE A 233 -29.33 -56.14 -107.66
CA ILE A 233 -30.31 -55.76 -106.63
C ILE A 233 -30.04 -56.53 -105.33
N LEU A 234 -29.84 -57.85 -105.37
CA LEU A 234 -29.50 -58.64 -104.18
C LEU A 234 -28.14 -58.28 -103.55
N ALA A 235 -27.19 -57.77 -104.34
CA ALA A 235 -25.92 -57.26 -103.84
C ALA A 235 -26.08 -55.88 -103.20
N LEU A 236 -26.87 -54.99 -103.81
CA LEU A 236 -27.22 -53.67 -103.28
C LEU A 236 -28.08 -53.77 -102.01
N GLU A 237 -29.00 -54.72 -101.93
CA GLU A 237 -29.78 -55.04 -100.73
C GLU A 237 -28.87 -55.53 -99.60
N ARG A 238 -27.90 -56.42 -99.88
CA ARG A 238 -26.88 -56.80 -98.89
C ARG A 238 -26.02 -55.61 -98.43
N GLN A 239 -25.57 -54.77 -99.35
CA GLN A 239 -24.81 -53.56 -99.01
C GLN A 239 -25.64 -52.58 -98.17
N LYS A 240 -26.93 -52.43 -98.47
CA LYS A 240 -27.87 -51.65 -97.67
C LYS A 240 -27.96 -52.20 -96.25
N ASP A 241 -28.16 -53.51 -96.09
CA ASP A 241 -28.29 -54.14 -94.78
C ASP A 241 -26.98 -54.09 -93.97
N GLU A 242 -25.82 -54.19 -94.63
CA GLU A 242 -24.49 -54.01 -94.02
C GLU A 242 -24.25 -52.55 -93.59
N LEU A 243 -24.63 -51.57 -94.43
CA LEU A 243 -24.62 -50.15 -94.06
C LEU A 243 -25.58 -49.83 -92.91
N GLU A 244 -26.75 -50.49 -92.86
CA GLU A 244 -27.73 -50.34 -91.78
C GLU A 244 -27.20 -50.94 -90.47
N ALA A 245 -26.48 -52.07 -90.52
CA ALA A 245 -25.80 -52.66 -89.38
C ALA A 245 -24.64 -51.80 -88.85
N GLU A 246 -23.78 -51.27 -89.73
CA GLU A 246 -22.73 -50.32 -89.33
C GLU A 246 -23.32 -49.01 -88.79
N LEU A 247 -24.43 -48.51 -89.36
CA LEU A 247 -25.15 -47.34 -88.83
C LEU A 247 -25.69 -47.60 -87.42
N GLN A 248 -26.28 -48.77 -87.15
CA GLN A 248 -26.73 -49.17 -85.81
C GLN A 248 -25.56 -49.27 -84.82
N LYS A 249 -24.43 -49.84 -85.24
CA LYS A 249 -23.19 -49.95 -84.45
C LYS A 249 -22.59 -48.57 -84.12
N VAL A 250 -22.53 -47.66 -85.10
CA VAL A 250 -22.14 -46.26 -84.88
C VAL A 250 -23.10 -45.56 -83.92
N ASN A 251 -24.42 -45.74 -84.08
CA ASN A 251 -25.41 -45.12 -83.20
C ASN A 251 -25.34 -45.64 -81.75
N LEU A 252 -25.10 -46.93 -81.54
CA LEU A 252 -24.85 -47.50 -80.21
C LEU A 252 -23.57 -46.94 -79.59
N SER A 253 -22.49 -46.81 -80.37
CA SER A 253 -21.23 -46.21 -79.94
C SER A 253 -21.39 -44.71 -79.59
N LEU A 254 -22.18 -43.98 -80.38
CA LEU A 254 -22.54 -42.58 -80.17
C LEU A 254 -23.34 -42.38 -78.87
N VAL A 255 -24.34 -43.23 -78.61
CA VAL A 255 -25.12 -43.19 -77.35
C VAL A 255 -24.23 -43.50 -76.14
N ALA A 256 -23.38 -44.52 -76.22
CA ALA A 256 -22.44 -44.85 -75.15
C ALA A 256 -21.40 -43.74 -74.92
N SER A 257 -20.98 -43.01 -75.95
CA SER A 257 -20.03 -41.90 -75.84
C SER A 257 -20.71 -40.65 -75.24
N ARG A 258 -21.93 -40.32 -75.67
CA ARG A 258 -22.77 -39.28 -75.04
C ARG A 258 -22.99 -39.51 -73.55
N ALA A 259 -23.27 -40.76 -73.15
CA ALA A 259 -23.43 -41.10 -71.73
C ALA A 259 -22.13 -40.92 -70.93
N ARG A 260 -20.97 -41.29 -71.50
CA ARG A 260 -19.65 -41.06 -70.87
C ARG A 260 -19.32 -39.57 -70.75
N LEU A 261 -19.62 -38.79 -71.78
CA LEU A 261 -19.44 -37.33 -71.77
C LEU A 261 -20.31 -36.68 -70.68
N GLN A 262 -21.57 -37.08 -70.56
CA GLN A 262 -22.47 -36.57 -69.53
C GLN A 262 -21.97 -36.93 -68.12
N ASN A 263 -21.59 -38.19 -67.85
CA ASN A 263 -21.04 -38.58 -66.56
C ASN A 263 -19.75 -37.80 -66.21
N THR A 264 -18.85 -37.62 -67.18
CA THR A 264 -17.60 -36.84 -67.00
C THR A 264 -17.88 -35.37 -66.70
N ARG A 265 -18.98 -34.83 -67.25
CA ARG A 265 -19.45 -33.47 -66.96
C ARG A 265 -20.05 -33.37 -65.55
N GLU A 266 -20.91 -34.30 -65.15
CA GLU A 266 -21.51 -34.34 -63.81
C GLU A 266 -20.42 -34.52 -62.73
N GLU A 267 -19.41 -35.37 -62.95
CA GLU A 267 -18.23 -35.51 -62.09
C GLU A 267 -17.44 -34.20 -61.96
N ARG A 268 -17.29 -33.42 -63.04
CA ARG A 268 -16.64 -32.10 -63.02
C ARG A 268 -17.44 -31.10 -62.22
N GLU A 269 -18.75 -31.02 -62.44
CA GLU A 269 -19.65 -30.10 -61.73
C GLU A 269 -19.66 -30.41 -60.22
N HIS A 270 -19.69 -31.70 -59.84
CA HIS A 270 -19.53 -32.13 -58.44
C HIS A 270 -18.15 -31.82 -57.84
N PHE A 271 -17.07 -32.02 -58.59
CA PHE A 271 -15.72 -31.69 -58.14
C PHE A 271 -15.53 -30.19 -57.93
N GLU A 272 -16.04 -29.36 -58.86
CA GLU A 272 -15.97 -27.90 -58.75
C GLU A 272 -16.76 -27.40 -57.53
N GLU A 273 -17.97 -27.92 -57.30
CA GLU A 273 -18.77 -27.58 -56.12
C GLU A 273 -18.06 -27.96 -54.81
N ALA A 274 -17.56 -29.20 -54.70
CA ALA A 274 -16.81 -29.64 -53.52
C ALA A 274 -15.52 -28.80 -53.30
N SER A 275 -14.83 -28.42 -54.37
CA SER A 275 -13.64 -27.57 -54.29
C SER A 275 -13.97 -26.14 -53.87
N ASN A 276 -15.08 -25.57 -54.37
CA ASN A 276 -15.58 -24.26 -53.94
C ASN A 276 -15.94 -24.26 -52.45
N GLN A 277 -16.58 -25.33 -51.95
CA GLN A 277 -16.89 -25.49 -50.52
C GLN A 277 -15.63 -25.53 -49.64
N ILE A 278 -14.59 -26.26 -50.05
CA ILE A 278 -13.30 -26.31 -49.34
C ILE A 278 -12.64 -24.92 -49.28
N VAL A 279 -12.58 -24.22 -50.42
CA VAL A 279 -11.97 -22.88 -50.52
C VAL A 279 -12.73 -21.86 -49.68
N ALA A 280 -14.07 -21.91 -49.66
CA ALA A 280 -14.91 -21.05 -48.84
C ALA A 280 -14.69 -21.30 -47.33
N HIS A 281 -14.68 -22.56 -46.89
CA HIS A 281 -14.45 -22.93 -45.49
C HIS A 281 -13.03 -22.55 -45.00
N LEU A 282 -12.00 -22.72 -45.83
CA LEU A 282 -10.65 -22.24 -45.51
C LEU A 282 -10.60 -20.71 -45.36
N GLN A 283 -11.32 -19.99 -46.23
CA GLN A 283 -11.41 -18.54 -46.16
C GLN A 283 -12.14 -18.06 -44.90
N THR A 284 -13.29 -18.62 -44.54
CA THR A 284 -13.99 -18.26 -43.28
C THR A 284 -13.09 -18.48 -42.06
N LYS A 285 -12.34 -19.60 -42.02
CA LYS A 285 -11.37 -19.86 -40.96
C LYS A 285 -10.19 -18.88 -40.95
N GLU A 286 -9.73 -18.42 -42.11
CA GLU A 286 -8.71 -17.37 -42.21
C GLU A 286 -9.24 -16.02 -41.69
N GLU A 287 -10.48 -15.65 -42.03
CA GLU A 287 -11.14 -14.43 -41.55
C GLU A 287 -11.34 -14.46 -40.02
N ASP A 288 -11.77 -15.59 -39.46
CA ASP A 288 -11.94 -15.78 -38.02
C ASP A 288 -10.59 -15.76 -37.25
N LEU A 289 -9.56 -16.42 -37.78
CA LEU A 289 -8.20 -16.34 -37.21
C LEU A 289 -7.64 -14.92 -37.30
N SER A 290 -7.90 -14.20 -38.40
CA SER A 290 -7.47 -12.81 -38.57
C SER A 290 -8.13 -11.88 -37.57
N ARG A 291 -9.43 -12.08 -37.28
CA ARG A 291 -10.16 -11.37 -36.23
C ARG A 291 -9.57 -11.65 -34.84
N SER A 292 -9.30 -12.92 -34.54
CA SER A 292 -8.66 -13.31 -33.28
C SER A 292 -7.25 -12.73 -33.11
N ILE A 293 -6.44 -12.69 -34.18
CA ILE A 293 -5.11 -12.05 -34.18
C ILE A 293 -5.23 -10.55 -33.90
N TYR A 294 -6.21 -9.88 -34.52
CA TYR A 294 -6.45 -8.46 -34.28
C TYR A 294 -6.78 -8.20 -32.80
N SER A 295 -7.75 -8.91 -32.22
CA SER A 295 -8.11 -8.74 -30.81
C SER A 295 -6.94 -9.06 -29.86
N CYS A 296 -6.17 -10.14 -30.11
CA CYS A 296 -4.97 -10.46 -29.31
C CYS A 296 -3.85 -9.39 -29.41
N ARG A 297 -3.67 -8.75 -30.57
CA ARG A 297 -2.70 -7.66 -30.73
C ARG A 297 -3.14 -6.40 -29.99
N VAL A 298 -4.41 -6.01 -30.11
CA VAL A 298 -4.97 -4.87 -29.36
C VAL A 298 -4.84 -5.11 -27.85
N GLU A 299 -5.14 -6.32 -27.37
CA GLU A 299 -4.95 -6.66 -25.96
C GLU A 299 -3.48 -6.64 -25.53
N ALA A 300 -2.55 -7.09 -26.39
CA ALA A 300 -1.11 -7.01 -26.08
C ALA A 300 -0.64 -5.55 -25.97
N ASP A 301 -1.11 -4.66 -26.84
CA ASP A 301 -0.83 -3.22 -26.77
C ASP A 301 -1.41 -2.58 -25.49
N VAL A 302 -2.62 -2.99 -25.09
CA VAL A 302 -3.24 -2.62 -23.79
C VAL A 302 -2.35 -3.07 -22.63
N VAL A 303 -2.04 -4.36 -22.56
CA VAL A 303 -1.24 -4.94 -21.47
C VAL A 303 0.13 -4.27 -21.36
N ASN A 304 0.80 -4.04 -22.50
CA ASN A 304 2.10 -3.36 -22.55
C ASN A 304 2.03 -1.90 -22.07
N MET A 305 0.99 -1.15 -22.47
CA MET A 305 0.78 0.22 -21.98
C MET A 305 0.57 0.24 -20.46
N TRP A 306 -0.17 -0.74 -19.92
CA TRP A 306 -0.36 -0.87 -18.48
C TRP A 306 0.91 -1.26 -17.73
N VAL A 307 1.79 -2.12 -18.25
CA VAL A 307 3.07 -2.38 -17.55
C VAL A 307 3.98 -1.16 -17.57
N ASN A 308 4.03 -0.39 -18.66
CA ASN A 308 4.77 0.88 -18.71
C ASN A 308 4.23 1.87 -17.67
N PHE A 309 2.91 2.09 -17.65
CA PHE A 309 2.26 2.95 -16.66
C PHE A 309 2.58 2.53 -15.21
N LEU A 310 2.45 1.25 -14.88
CA LEU A 310 2.76 0.75 -13.54
C LEU A 310 4.25 0.96 -13.20
N GLN A 311 5.15 0.78 -14.17
CA GLN A 311 6.58 0.98 -13.99
C GLN A 311 6.94 2.45 -13.75
N ASP A 312 6.37 3.37 -14.53
CA ASP A 312 6.59 4.82 -14.42
C ASP A 312 6.02 5.36 -13.09
N MET A 313 4.81 4.94 -12.73
CA MET A 313 4.22 5.28 -11.42
C MET A 313 5.01 4.70 -10.25
N TRP A 314 5.59 3.50 -10.40
CA TRP A 314 6.44 2.90 -9.37
C TRP A 314 7.74 3.66 -9.16
N VAL A 315 8.40 4.10 -10.24
CA VAL A 315 9.59 4.96 -10.16
C VAL A 315 9.27 6.25 -9.40
N LEU A 316 8.12 6.87 -9.71
CA LEU A 316 7.65 8.07 -9.05
C LEU A 316 7.33 7.86 -7.56
N GLN A 317 6.58 6.80 -7.21
CA GLN A 317 6.29 6.42 -5.82
C GLN A 317 7.56 6.15 -5.02
N THR A 318 8.50 5.41 -5.61
CA THR A 318 9.78 5.05 -4.98
C THR A 318 10.60 6.32 -4.73
N SER A 319 10.76 7.18 -5.73
CA SER A 319 11.48 8.46 -5.60
C SER A 319 10.90 9.35 -4.50
N TYR A 320 9.55 9.47 -4.41
CA TYR A 320 8.92 10.26 -3.35
C TYR A 320 9.11 9.61 -1.96
N THR A 321 9.01 8.28 -1.88
CA THR A 321 9.20 7.54 -0.64
C THR A 321 10.62 7.64 -0.12
N GLU A 322 11.62 7.49 -1.01
CA GLU A 322 13.05 7.67 -0.71
C GLU A 322 13.36 9.12 -0.29
N GLN A 323 12.84 10.13 -0.99
CA GLN A 323 13.04 11.53 -0.62
C GLN A 323 12.48 11.83 0.77
N LYS A 324 11.25 11.37 1.06
CA LYS A 324 10.60 11.49 2.37
C LYS A 324 11.36 10.71 3.45
N GLU A 325 11.82 9.49 3.17
CA GLU A 325 12.60 8.69 4.12
C GLU A 325 13.93 9.37 4.44
N LYS A 326 14.62 9.90 3.42
CA LYS A 326 15.86 10.67 3.57
C LYS A 326 15.62 11.92 4.42
N GLN A 327 14.63 12.75 4.07
CA GLN A 327 14.29 13.93 4.86
C GLN A 327 13.99 13.58 6.33
N ALA A 328 13.18 12.54 6.58
CA ALA A 328 12.87 12.11 7.94
C ALA A 328 14.10 11.54 8.68
N SER A 329 15.09 11.01 7.95
CA SER A 329 16.36 10.52 8.52
C SER A 329 17.31 11.67 8.85
N ASP A 330 17.43 12.66 7.96
CA ASP A 330 18.23 13.87 8.15
C ASP A 330 17.65 14.71 9.33
N GLU A 331 16.31 14.83 9.41
CA GLU A 331 15.60 15.44 10.54
C GLU A 331 15.84 14.68 11.85
N LEU A 332 15.82 13.34 11.81
CA LEU A 332 16.07 12.49 12.97
C LEU A 332 17.52 12.57 13.45
N GLU A 333 18.51 12.57 12.56
CA GLU A 333 19.93 12.69 12.93
C GLU A 333 20.21 14.03 13.62
N LYS A 334 19.67 15.14 13.09
CA LYS A 334 19.76 16.45 13.74
C LYS A 334 19.10 16.44 15.12
N TYR A 335 17.88 15.92 15.20
CA TYR A 335 17.14 15.77 16.45
C TYR A 335 17.91 14.93 17.48
N GLU A 336 18.59 13.86 17.07
CA GLU A 336 19.37 12.99 17.96
C GLU A 336 20.57 13.73 18.55
N GLN A 337 21.24 14.60 17.79
CA GLN A 337 22.32 15.45 18.32
C GLN A 337 21.77 16.51 19.29
N ASP A 338 20.73 17.26 18.89
CA ASP A 338 20.07 18.26 19.75
C ASP A 338 19.59 17.64 21.09
N PHE A 339 19.12 16.37 21.05
CA PHE A 339 18.72 15.62 22.24
C PHE A 339 19.90 15.24 23.16
N VAL A 340 21.01 14.76 22.58
CA VAL A 340 22.21 14.39 23.36
C VAL A 340 22.81 15.62 24.04
N ASP A 341 22.90 16.75 23.33
CA ASP A 341 23.40 18.00 23.88
C ASP A 341 22.49 18.53 25.00
N LEU A 342 21.17 18.40 24.86
CA LEU A 342 20.21 18.73 25.91
C LEU A 342 20.38 17.85 27.16
N VAL A 343 20.49 16.54 26.99
CA VAL A 343 20.69 15.61 28.11
C VAL A 343 22.01 15.89 28.82
N ILE A 344 23.10 16.15 28.08
CA ILE A 344 24.39 16.55 28.65
C ILE A 344 24.28 17.87 29.43
N HIS A 345 23.53 18.86 28.91
CA HIS A 345 23.28 20.13 29.60
C HIS A 345 22.56 19.91 30.93
N HIS A 346 21.43 19.19 30.92
CA HIS A 346 20.64 18.91 32.12
C HIS A 346 21.40 18.08 33.15
N LEU A 347 22.07 16.98 32.75
CA LEU A 347 22.89 16.19 33.67
C LEU A 347 24.06 17.00 34.25
N SER A 348 24.68 17.89 33.48
CA SER A 348 25.72 18.79 33.99
C SER A 348 25.19 19.79 35.01
N ALA A 349 23.94 20.26 34.84
CA ALA A 349 23.26 21.10 35.83
C ALA A 349 22.91 20.31 37.10
N TYR A 350 22.34 19.10 36.97
CA TYR A 350 22.03 18.22 38.10
C TYR A 350 23.27 17.85 38.91
N LYS A 351 24.36 17.44 38.27
CA LYS A 351 25.63 17.13 38.94
C LYS A 351 26.15 18.31 39.75
N ARG A 352 26.00 19.54 39.24
CA ARG A 352 26.40 20.78 39.95
C ARG A 352 25.47 21.12 41.12
N ALA A 353 24.16 20.83 41.00
CA ALA A 353 23.18 21.12 42.03
C ALA A 353 23.16 20.08 43.17
N LEU A 354 23.29 18.78 42.83
CA LEU A 354 23.20 17.68 43.79
C LEU A 354 24.36 17.65 44.79
N GLY A 355 25.59 17.93 44.35
CA GLY A 355 26.78 17.90 45.23
C GLY A 355 26.64 18.78 46.48
N PRO A 356 26.36 20.09 46.35
CA PRO A 356 26.06 20.97 47.48
C PRO A 356 24.88 20.50 48.33
N SER A 357 23.80 20.00 47.71
CA SER A 357 22.62 19.51 48.43
C SER A 357 22.92 18.28 49.30
N ILE A 358 23.79 17.37 48.85
CA ILE A 358 24.25 16.23 49.67
C ILE A 358 25.10 16.71 50.86
N ILE A 359 25.95 17.72 50.66
CA ILE A 359 26.73 18.32 51.76
C ILE A 359 25.78 18.99 52.77
N HIS A 360 24.73 19.66 52.31
CA HIS A 360 23.73 20.29 53.17
C HIS A 360 22.92 19.25 53.95
N ILE A 361 22.38 18.21 53.29
CA ILE A 361 21.57 17.19 53.98
C ILE A 361 22.40 16.37 54.99
N ARG A 362 23.67 16.08 54.67
CA ARG A 362 24.63 15.47 55.62
C ARG A 362 24.79 16.33 56.87
N LYS A 363 24.95 17.65 56.70
CA LYS A 363 25.07 18.60 57.81
C LYS A 363 23.78 18.72 58.62
N PHE A 364 22.59 18.67 57.98
CA PHE A 364 21.32 18.62 58.71
C PHE A 364 21.18 17.33 59.54
N ALA A 365 21.53 16.18 58.95
CA ALA A 365 21.52 14.90 59.66
C ALA A 365 22.48 14.88 60.86
N GLU A 366 23.71 15.39 60.69
CA GLU A 366 24.68 15.56 61.78
C GLU A 366 24.12 16.50 62.88
N ASN A 367 23.51 17.64 62.52
CA ASN A 367 22.94 18.57 63.49
C ASN A 367 21.77 17.97 64.29
N LEU A 368 20.87 17.23 63.63
CA LEU A 368 19.74 16.54 64.28
C LEU A 368 20.24 15.45 65.23
N LYS A 369 21.26 14.67 64.83
CA LYS A 369 21.90 13.67 65.69
C LYS A 369 22.57 14.29 66.93
N ASN A 370 23.28 15.41 66.75
CA ASN A 370 23.86 16.17 67.87
C ASN A 370 22.78 16.79 68.80
N LEU A 371 21.55 17.01 68.32
CA LEU A 371 20.42 17.44 69.15
C LEU A 371 19.88 16.26 69.97
N ASP A 372 19.68 15.09 69.37
CA ASP A 372 19.30 13.85 70.07
C ASP A 372 20.29 13.49 71.19
N ASP A 373 21.58 13.41 70.86
CA ASP A 373 22.67 13.10 71.82
C ASP A 373 22.72 14.10 72.99
N ARG A 374 22.38 15.37 72.73
CA ARG A 374 22.34 16.43 73.74
C ARG A 374 21.08 16.38 74.61
N GLN A 375 19.97 15.90 74.05
CA GLN A 375 18.68 15.79 74.72
C GLN A 375 18.62 14.53 75.61
N GLU A 376 19.30 13.43 75.26
CA GLU A 376 19.55 12.30 76.17
C GLU A 376 20.42 12.68 77.39
N MET A 377 21.36 13.61 77.21
CA MET A 377 22.32 14.01 78.26
C MET A 377 21.77 15.02 79.29
N VAL A 378 20.60 15.65 79.05
CA VAL A 378 20.06 16.73 79.90
C VAL A 378 18.62 16.44 80.31
N SER A 379 18.43 15.40 81.12
CA SER A 379 17.13 15.01 81.71
C SER A 379 16.77 15.78 82.99
N GLY A 380 17.09 17.08 83.06
CA GLY A 380 16.76 17.87 84.24
C GLY A 380 17.11 19.36 84.16
N VAL A 381 16.15 20.17 83.69
CA VAL A 381 15.66 21.44 84.27
C VAL A 381 14.70 22.06 83.24
N ASP A 382 13.40 22.05 83.54
CA ASP A 382 12.37 22.60 82.65
C ASP A 382 12.46 24.12 82.60
N THR A 383 12.79 24.71 81.45
CA THR A 383 12.40 26.10 81.06
C THR A 383 12.79 26.52 79.63
N ASP A 384 13.73 25.83 78.96
CA ASP A 384 14.24 26.24 77.63
C ASP A 384 13.68 25.41 76.45
N ASP A 385 12.86 24.38 76.73
CA ASP A 385 12.43 23.35 75.76
C ASP A 385 11.67 23.89 74.56
N ALA A 386 10.82 24.90 74.74
CA ALA A 386 10.05 25.49 73.65
C ALA A 386 10.93 26.13 72.57
N LYS A 387 12.14 26.59 72.94
CA LYS A 387 13.09 27.17 71.98
C LYS A 387 13.91 26.09 71.28
N ALA A 388 14.25 25.00 71.99
CA ALA A 388 14.89 23.82 71.43
C ALA A 388 13.97 23.12 70.42
N LEU A 389 12.70 22.88 70.76
CA LEU A 389 11.68 22.30 69.89
C LEU A 389 11.48 23.11 68.60
N ASN A 390 11.34 24.43 68.69
CA ASN A 390 11.24 25.28 67.49
C ASN A 390 12.50 25.20 66.61
N SER A 391 13.70 25.07 67.20
CA SER A 391 14.92 24.89 66.41
C SER A 391 15.05 23.49 65.79
N ARG A 392 14.50 22.45 66.43
CA ARG A 392 14.45 21.08 65.91
C ARG A 392 13.48 20.98 64.74
N ASN A 393 12.23 21.43 64.92
CA ASN A 393 11.20 21.39 63.88
C ASN A 393 11.65 22.08 62.58
N ASN A 394 12.30 23.25 62.69
CA ASN A 394 12.84 23.94 61.51
C ASN A 394 13.95 23.12 60.79
N LEU A 395 14.80 22.40 61.53
CA LEU A 395 15.84 21.54 60.96
C LEU A 395 15.27 20.26 60.35
N GLU A 396 14.20 19.70 60.94
CA GLU A 396 13.47 18.57 60.36
C GLU A 396 12.75 18.98 59.06
N GLU A 397 12.11 20.16 59.02
CA GLU A 397 11.48 20.70 57.80
C GLU A 397 12.50 20.97 56.69
N GLU A 398 13.63 21.63 57.00
CA GLU A 398 14.73 21.86 56.04
C GLU A 398 15.39 20.55 55.57
N TYR A 399 15.48 19.53 56.43
CA TYR A 399 15.93 18.18 56.05
C TYR A 399 14.95 17.54 55.06
N LEU A 400 13.65 17.52 55.36
CA LEU A 400 12.62 16.91 54.52
C LEU A 400 12.47 17.59 53.15
N ASP A 401 12.52 18.92 53.11
CA ASP A 401 12.53 19.69 51.86
C ASP A 401 13.80 19.42 51.02
N SER A 402 14.96 19.26 51.66
CA SER A 402 16.20 18.86 51.00
C SER A 402 16.15 17.41 50.48
N GLU A 403 15.62 16.48 51.28
CA GLU A 403 15.44 15.07 50.95
C GLU A 403 14.51 14.91 49.74
N ALA A 404 13.34 15.57 49.78
CA ALA A 404 12.37 15.56 48.68
C ALA A 404 12.95 16.11 47.37
N LYS A 405 13.76 17.18 47.42
CA LYS A 405 14.45 17.72 46.24
C LYS A 405 15.48 16.75 45.66
N ILE A 406 16.30 16.12 46.50
CA ILE A 406 17.30 15.15 46.04
C ILE A 406 16.61 13.93 45.44
N ILE A 407 15.56 13.39 46.08
CA ILE A 407 14.78 12.26 45.56
C ILE A 407 14.12 12.61 44.21
N THR A 408 13.50 13.80 44.10
CA THR A 408 12.87 14.23 42.84
C THR A 408 13.92 14.42 41.73
N ALA A 409 15.08 14.99 42.05
CA ALA A 409 16.19 15.16 41.11
C ALA A 409 16.71 13.82 40.58
N LEU A 410 16.95 12.86 41.46
CA LEU A 410 17.41 11.52 41.10
C LEU A 410 16.35 10.78 40.29
N SER A 411 15.06 10.91 40.63
CA SER A 411 13.95 10.34 39.85
C SER A 411 13.87 10.91 38.44
N VAL A 412 14.08 12.22 38.26
CA VAL A 412 14.15 12.83 36.92
C VAL A 412 15.37 12.33 36.15
N VAL A 413 16.55 12.21 36.79
CA VAL A 413 17.74 11.64 36.14
C VAL A 413 17.53 10.18 35.73
N ASP A 414 16.91 9.35 36.58
CA ASP A 414 16.59 7.95 36.27
C ASP A 414 15.58 7.85 35.09
N ASN A 415 14.59 8.75 35.02
CA ASN A 415 13.73 8.89 33.84
C ASN A 415 14.52 9.30 32.58
N MET A 416 15.38 10.32 32.66
CA MET A 416 16.21 10.78 31.54
C MET A 416 17.13 9.66 31.03
N LYS A 417 17.69 8.86 31.95
CA LYS A 417 18.48 7.66 31.67
C LYS A 417 17.65 6.64 30.91
N GLU A 418 16.41 6.38 31.34
CA GLU A 418 15.51 5.50 30.61
C GLU A 418 15.25 6.00 29.18
N TYR A 419 14.82 7.26 28.99
CA TYR A 419 14.57 7.83 27.65
C TYR A 419 15.82 7.80 26.75
N PHE A 420 17.01 8.05 27.31
CA PHE A 420 18.28 8.02 26.57
C PHE A 420 18.63 6.62 26.04
N TYR A 421 18.32 5.57 26.79
CA TYR A 421 18.61 4.18 26.40
C TYR A 421 17.43 3.42 25.75
N ARG A 422 16.18 3.90 25.88
CA ARG A 422 14.95 3.23 25.41
C ARG A 422 14.93 2.91 23.90
N LYS A 423 15.73 3.60 23.08
CA LYS A 423 15.67 3.51 21.61
C LYS A 423 17.04 3.47 20.92
N LYS A 424 17.92 2.56 21.37
CA LYS A 424 19.26 2.43 20.78
C LYS A 424 19.26 1.73 19.41
N GLY A 425 19.07 2.51 18.36
CA GLY A 425 19.43 2.13 16.98
C GLY A 425 20.96 2.01 16.79
N LYS A 426 21.41 1.48 15.66
CA LYS A 426 22.82 1.08 15.40
C LYS A 426 23.86 2.22 15.32
N VAL A 427 23.49 3.48 15.60
CA VAL A 427 24.40 4.63 15.54
C VAL A 427 25.05 4.84 16.90
N SER A 428 26.35 4.55 17.03
CA SER A 428 27.15 4.98 18.19
C SER A 428 27.48 6.46 18.02
N ARG A 429 27.11 7.29 19.00
CA ARG A 429 27.21 8.75 18.89
C ARG A 429 28.52 9.27 19.50
N LYS A 430 29.07 10.37 18.98
CA LYS A 430 30.35 10.93 19.44
C LYS A 430 30.33 11.40 20.90
N ASP A 431 29.23 11.98 21.35
CA ASP A 431 29.07 12.55 22.69
C ASP A 431 28.41 11.59 23.70
N GLU A 432 28.07 10.37 23.24
CA GLU A 432 27.59 9.26 24.07
C GLU A 432 28.48 8.94 25.29
N PRO A 433 29.83 8.87 25.20
CA PRO A 433 30.67 8.66 26.38
C PRO A 433 30.51 9.77 27.42
N ARG A 434 30.35 11.03 27.01
CA ARG A 434 30.21 12.17 27.93
C ARG A 434 28.87 12.14 28.68
N ALA A 435 27.78 11.77 28.00
CA ALA A 435 26.50 11.54 28.65
C ALA A 435 26.58 10.38 29.66
N LYS A 436 27.27 9.28 29.28
CA LYS A 436 27.49 8.11 30.15
C LYS A 436 28.31 8.45 31.40
N GLU A 437 29.43 9.17 31.27
CA GLU A 437 30.23 9.67 32.39
C GLU A 437 29.43 10.55 33.36
N LEU A 438 28.49 11.36 32.84
CA LEU A 438 27.61 12.18 33.67
C LEU A 438 26.56 11.35 34.42
N PHE A 439 25.97 10.34 33.79
CA PHE A 439 25.08 9.38 34.46
C PHE A 439 25.83 8.61 35.56
N GLU A 440 27.04 8.10 35.28
CA GLU A 440 27.87 7.38 36.25
C GLU A 440 28.24 8.27 37.45
N ALA A 441 28.61 9.53 37.20
CA ALA A 441 28.91 10.48 38.28
C ALA A 441 27.68 10.89 39.11
N ILE A 442 26.46 10.85 38.56
CA ILE A 442 25.24 11.08 39.34
C ILE A 442 24.83 9.82 40.10
N GLU A 443 25.11 8.62 39.59
CA GLU A 443 24.93 7.38 40.35
C GLU A 443 25.85 7.34 41.59
N GLN A 444 27.11 7.75 41.46
CA GLN A 444 28.03 7.90 42.60
C GLN A 444 27.50 8.88 43.66
N ILE A 445 26.93 10.01 43.21
CA ILE A 445 26.24 10.99 44.07
C ILE A 445 25.01 10.36 44.76
N LYS A 446 24.26 9.50 44.08
CA LYS A 446 23.12 8.74 44.64
C LYS A 446 23.56 7.71 45.67
N GLU A 447 24.68 7.01 45.46
CA GLU A 447 25.30 6.14 46.46
C GLU A 447 25.76 6.93 47.71
N GLU A 448 26.38 8.10 47.54
CA GLU A 448 26.74 8.98 48.66
C GLU A 448 25.51 9.42 49.46
N PHE A 449 24.41 9.79 48.80
CA PHE A 449 23.16 10.14 49.46
C PHE A 449 22.58 8.97 50.26
N GLN A 450 22.55 7.76 49.68
CA GLN A 450 22.08 6.54 50.35
C GLN A 450 22.95 6.10 51.53
N SER A 451 24.20 6.55 51.59
CA SER A 451 25.12 6.27 52.71
C SER A 451 24.89 7.14 53.95
N ILE A 452 24.10 8.21 53.84
CA ILE A 452 23.76 9.09 54.97
C ILE A 452 22.67 8.40 55.79
N GLU A 453 22.94 8.17 57.08
CA GLU A 453 21.96 7.63 58.02
C GLU A 453 20.80 8.64 58.19
N ARG A 454 19.58 8.23 57.83
CA ARG A 454 18.38 9.07 57.96
C ARG A 454 18.09 9.30 59.46
N PRO A 455 18.02 10.57 59.94
CA PRO A 455 17.71 10.87 61.33
C PRO A 455 16.31 10.39 61.75
N THR A 456 16.09 10.26 63.06
CA THR A 456 14.75 10.15 63.62
C THR A 456 14.07 11.52 63.51
N LEU A 457 12.89 11.60 62.91
CA LEU A 457 12.15 12.85 62.71
C LEU A 457 10.84 12.80 63.49
N ASP A 458 10.72 13.60 64.55
CA ASP A 458 9.52 13.62 65.40
C ASP A 458 8.30 14.19 64.66
N MET A 459 8.53 15.02 63.63
CA MET A 459 7.48 15.52 62.74
C MET A 459 6.85 14.42 61.86
N GLU A 460 7.53 13.30 61.61
CA GLU A 460 6.95 12.15 60.89
C GLU A 460 6.27 11.13 61.83
N THR A 461 6.70 11.03 63.10
CA THR A 461 6.13 10.11 64.09
C THR A 461 5.52 10.85 65.30
N PRO A 462 4.20 11.12 65.32
CA PRO A 462 3.57 11.77 66.46
C PRO A 462 3.60 10.86 67.69
N THR A 463 4.37 11.25 68.71
CA THR A 463 4.38 10.58 70.01
C THR A 463 3.06 10.83 70.75
N PRO A 464 2.33 9.77 71.18
CA PRO A 464 1.06 9.95 71.88
C PRO A 464 1.29 10.32 73.35
N ASN A 465 1.21 11.61 73.65
CA ASN A 465 1.24 12.08 75.03
C ASN A 465 0.10 11.46 75.85
N THR A 466 0.48 10.79 76.92
CA THR A 466 -0.41 9.98 77.75
C THR A 466 -0.88 10.77 78.96
N GLU A 467 -2.11 11.28 78.94
CA GLU A 467 -2.84 11.60 80.18
C GLU A 467 -4.23 10.98 80.15
N THR A 468 -4.44 10.02 81.05
CA THR A 468 -5.68 9.28 81.22
C THR A 468 -6.61 9.99 82.19
N LEU A 469 -7.82 10.32 81.76
CA LEU A 469 -8.97 10.42 82.66
C LEU A 469 -10.18 9.69 82.06
N SER A 470 -10.66 8.71 82.82
CA SER A 470 -11.75 7.79 82.48
C SER A 470 -13.11 8.42 82.84
N ASP A 471 -14.13 8.25 81.99
CA ASP A 471 -15.25 7.34 82.36
C ASP A 471 -16.36 7.19 81.29
N ASN A 472 -16.64 5.90 80.99
CA ASN A 472 -17.96 5.27 80.76
C ASN A 472 -19.10 6.01 80.01
N VAL A 473 -19.57 5.42 78.90
CA VAL A 473 -20.70 4.45 78.85
C VAL A 473 -20.97 4.01 77.39
N GLN A 474 -21.38 2.75 77.20
CA GLN A 474 -21.73 2.14 75.90
C GLN A 474 -23.06 2.67 75.32
N GLN A 475 -23.23 2.69 73.98
CA GLN A 475 -24.26 1.87 73.29
C GLN A 475 -24.18 1.89 71.74
N LYS A 476 -24.79 0.84 71.14
CA LYS A 476 -24.92 0.55 69.69
C LYS A 476 -25.85 1.59 69.01
N SER A 477 -25.78 1.90 67.70
CA SER A 477 -26.14 0.97 66.61
C SER A 477 -26.19 1.66 65.22
N SER A 478 -25.91 0.86 64.18
CA SER A 478 -26.55 0.78 62.85
C SER A 478 -26.93 2.01 61.98
N SER A 479 -26.52 1.92 60.72
CA SER A 479 -26.96 2.60 59.47
C SER A 479 -28.48 2.43 59.15
N PRO A 480 -29.10 2.99 58.05
CA PRO A 480 -28.52 3.48 56.78
C PRO A 480 -29.14 4.77 56.15
N SER A 481 -28.71 5.07 54.90
CA SER A 481 -29.13 6.16 53.99
C SER A 481 -30.62 6.15 53.56
N PRO A 482 -31.12 7.20 52.87
CA PRO A 482 -31.29 7.03 51.41
C PRO A 482 -31.10 8.29 50.52
N THR A 483 -30.94 8.02 49.21
CA THR A 483 -30.74 8.94 48.07
C THR A 483 -32.04 9.58 47.55
N LYS A 484 -31.99 10.80 46.98
CA LYS A 484 -32.92 11.24 45.89
C LYS A 484 -32.29 12.24 44.90
N THR A 485 -32.72 12.10 43.65
CA THR A 485 -32.48 12.94 42.45
C THR A 485 -33.87 13.50 42.02
N ILE A 486 -34.10 14.48 41.14
CA ILE A 486 -33.35 15.20 40.08
C ILE A 486 -33.92 16.65 39.99
N VAL A 487 -33.22 17.63 39.36
CA VAL A 487 -33.70 18.43 38.19
C VAL A 487 -32.77 19.62 37.85
N THR A 488 -32.57 19.79 36.54
CA THR A 488 -31.74 20.73 35.76
C THR A 488 -32.19 22.20 35.77
N MET A 489 -31.28 23.18 35.52
CA MET A 489 -31.36 24.29 34.54
C MET A 489 -30.05 25.15 34.49
N LEU A 490 -29.72 25.67 33.30
CA LEU A 490 -28.65 26.65 32.95
C LEU A 490 -29.36 27.99 32.54
N PRO A 491 -28.75 29.17 32.19
CA PRO A 491 -27.32 29.57 32.10
C PRO A 491 -26.94 31.03 32.51
N LYS A 492 -25.66 31.42 32.24
CA LYS A 492 -25.06 32.76 31.94
C LYS A 492 -24.39 33.63 33.04
N ASN A 493 -23.11 33.97 32.78
CA ASN A 493 -22.40 35.30 32.74
C ASN A 493 -22.62 36.35 33.87
N ASP A 494 -21.67 37.20 34.29
CA ASP A 494 -20.28 37.51 33.82
C ASP A 494 -19.43 38.18 34.94
N ASP A 495 -18.10 38.23 34.72
CA ASP A 495 -17.07 39.16 35.23
C ASP A 495 -16.74 39.47 36.73
N SER A 496 -15.41 39.46 36.97
CA SER A 496 -14.56 40.36 37.80
C SER A 496 -14.09 39.99 39.24
N LEU A 497 -12.76 39.78 39.33
CA LEU A 497 -11.76 40.35 40.27
C LEU A 497 -12.03 40.42 41.80
N GLU A 498 -11.33 39.59 42.60
CA GLU A 498 -10.13 39.98 43.39
C GLU A 498 -9.54 38.80 44.20
N SER A 499 -8.27 38.92 44.59
CA SER A 499 -7.43 37.95 45.33
C SER A 499 -7.16 38.40 46.78
N PRO A 500 -6.30 37.73 47.58
CA PRO A 500 -6.11 36.30 47.84
C PRO A 500 -6.35 35.97 49.35
N SER A 501 -6.34 34.69 49.74
CA SER A 501 -6.12 34.31 51.15
C SER A 501 -5.20 33.10 51.27
N ALA A 502 -4.43 33.05 52.36
CA ALA A 502 -3.19 32.29 52.46
C ALA A 502 -3.35 30.85 52.96
N LYS A 503 -2.36 30.03 52.58
CA LYS A 503 -1.83 28.83 53.24
C LYS A 503 -2.71 28.08 54.25
N ALA A 504 -2.97 26.82 53.93
CA ALA A 504 -2.94 25.73 54.91
C ALA A 504 -2.01 24.65 54.35
N GLU A 505 -1.04 24.18 55.13
CA GLU A 505 -0.11 23.13 54.70
C GLU A 505 -0.85 21.79 54.47
N GLN A 506 -0.49 21.09 53.40
CA GLN A 506 -0.77 19.66 53.23
C GLN A 506 0.54 18.90 53.33
N SER A 507 0.54 17.82 54.13
CA SER A 507 1.68 16.93 54.27
C SER A 507 2.11 16.37 52.92
N LEU A 508 3.39 16.52 52.60
CA LEU A 508 3.93 16.27 51.28
C LEU A 508 4.46 14.83 51.16
N ASP A 509 3.61 13.89 50.76
CA ASP A 509 4.09 12.59 50.27
C ASP A 509 4.84 12.78 48.92
N PRO A 510 6.14 12.45 48.83
CA PRO A 510 6.89 12.56 47.57
C PRO A 510 6.29 11.69 46.45
N LYS A 511 5.67 10.56 46.80
CA LYS A 511 5.03 9.66 45.84
C LYS A 511 3.75 10.27 45.28
N ALA A 512 2.93 10.92 46.11
CA ALA A 512 1.78 11.68 45.67
C ALA A 512 2.16 12.89 44.79
N GLN A 513 3.30 13.55 45.03
CA GLN A 513 3.81 14.58 44.10
C GLN A 513 4.20 13.99 42.75
N LEU A 514 4.81 12.81 42.72
CA LEU A 514 5.20 12.10 41.50
C LEU A 514 3.95 11.65 40.71
N GLU A 515 2.98 11.03 41.38
CA GLU A 515 1.70 10.62 40.78
C GLU A 515 0.86 11.84 40.35
N LYS A 516 0.95 12.97 41.05
CA LYS A 516 0.37 14.25 40.63
C LYS A 516 1.06 14.83 39.39
N LEU A 517 2.38 14.74 39.26
CA LEU A 517 3.11 15.16 38.06
C LEU A 517 2.84 14.22 36.86
N GLU A 518 2.66 12.92 37.09
CA GLU A 518 2.19 11.98 36.06
C GLU A 518 0.72 12.22 35.65
N SER A 519 -0.11 12.69 36.59
CA SER A 519 -1.54 12.98 36.38
C SER A 519 -1.79 14.35 35.72
N GLU A 520 -1.19 15.44 36.23
CA GLU A 520 -1.30 16.81 35.69
C GLU A 520 -0.81 16.91 34.24
N PHE A 521 0.17 16.09 33.85
CA PHE A 521 0.73 16.06 32.50
C PHE A 521 0.26 14.86 31.67
N GLY A 522 -0.75 14.12 32.15
CA GLY A 522 -1.41 13.02 31.45
C GLY A 522 -0.54 11.76 31.30
N LYS A 523 -1.12 10.60 31.63
CA LYS A 523 -0.52 9.29 31.33
C LYS A 523 -0.20 9.19 29.84
N ILE A 524 1.01 8.71 29.53
CA ILE A 524 1.33 8.21 28.18
C ILE A 524 0.24 7.21 27.82
N SER A 525 -0.38 7.38 26.66
CA SER A 525 -1.40 6.47 26.18
C SER A 525 -0.85 5.05 26.21
N LYS A 526 -1.46 4.21 27.07
CA LYS A 526 -1.48 2.76 26.92
C LYS A 526 -1.56 2.47 25.42
N GLY A 527 -0.55 1.77 24.88
CA GLY A 527 -0.32 1.70 23.45
C GLY A 527 -1.62 1.42 22.71
N TYR A 528 -1.91 2.20 21.67
CA TYR A 528 -3.10 2.00 20.84
C TYR A 528 -3.08 0.56 20.34
N SER A 529 -3.97 -0.25 20.89
CA SER A 529 -4.34 -1.56 20.39
C SER A 529 -4.85 -1.40 18.96
N ASN A 530 -4.61 -2.41 18.11
CA ASN A 530 -5.01 -2.35 16.69
C ASN A 530 -6.54 -2.45 16.49
N GLU A 531 -7.28 -2.70 17.56
CA GLU A 531 -8.73 -2.82 17.60
C GLU A 531 -9.44 -1.45 17.56
N GLU A 532 -9.44 -0.78 16.40
CA GLU A 532 -10.61 -0.07 15.83
C GLU A 532 -10.32 0.51 14.43
N ILE A 533 -10.18 -0.37 13.43
CA ILE A 533 -10.74 -0.12 12.10
C ILE A 533 -11.64 -1.31 11.78
N SER A 534 -12.92 -1.02 11.59
CA SER A 534 -14.02 -1.99 11.73
C SER A 534 -14.01 -3.12 10.71
N GLU A 535 -14.55 -4.25 11.17
CA GLU A 535 -15.18 -5.29 10.36
C GLU A 535 -15.86 -4.71 9.10
N TRP A 536 -15.37 -5.15 7.94
CA TRP A 536 -16.16 -5.23 6.72
C TRP A 536 -16.16 -6.70 6.32
N GLU A 537 -17.25 -7.38 6.62
CA GLU A 537 -17.52 -8.73 6.13
C GLU A 537 -17.52 -8.70 4.60
N PHE A 538 -16.66 -9.50 3.99
CA PHE A 538 -16.79 -9.88 2.58
C PHE A 538 -17.34 -11.31 2.58
N ASP A 539 -18.59 -11.46 2.16
CA ASP A 539 -19.26 -12.75 2.07
C ASP A 539 -18.46 -13.73 1.19
N ASP A 540 -18.37 -14.98 1.63
CA ASP A 540 -17.81 -16.10 0.86
C ASP A 540 -18.62 -16.32 -0.43
N ILE A 541 -18.10 -15.83 -1.56
CA ILE A 541 -18.60 -16.17 -2.90
C ILE A 541 -17.48 -16.83 -3.72
N GLU A 542 -17.24 -18.12 -3.48
CA GLU A 542 -16.80 -19.04 -4.56
C GLU A 542 -17.08 -20.53 -4.29
N GLU A 543 -18.32 -20.89 -3.91
CA GLU A 543 -18.80 -22.28 -4.05
C GLU A 543 -19.13 -22.61 -5.54
N LEU A 544 -18.12 -22.60 -6.42
CA LEU A 544 -18.25 -23.09 -7.81
C LEU A 544 -17.01 -23.86 -8.31
N ARG A 545 -16.40 -24.71 -7.47
CA ARG A 545 -15.51 -25.78 -7.99
C ARG A 545 -16.31 -27.00 -8.47
N THR A 546 -16.87 -26.85 -9.67
CA THR A 546 -17.05 -27.89 -10.69
C THR A 546 -17.40 -29.31 -10.22
N GLY A 547 -18.69 -29.65 -10.24
CA GLY A 547 -19.11 -31.04 -10.41
C GLY A 547 -18.76 -31.54 -11.82
N ALA A 548 -17.70 -32.34 -11.94
CA ALA A 548 -17.35 -33.02 -13.18
C ALA A 548 -18.02 -34.41 -13.22
N SER A 549 -19.11 -34.52 -13.98
CA SER A 549 -19.75 -35.82 -14.24
C SER A 549 -18.85 -36.67 -15.14
N VAL A 550 -18.46 -37.85 -14.65
CA VAL A 550 -17.76 -38.87 -15.44
C VAL A 550 -18.78 -39.88 -15.95
N THR A 551 -19.22 -39.71 -17.20
CA THR A 551 -19.98 -40.72 -17.94
C THR A 551 -19.55 -40.78 -19.40
N ASN A 552 -18.61 -41.69 -19.72
CA ASN A 552 -18.57 -42.36 -21.02
C ASN A 552 -17.66 -43.60 -20.97
N LYS A 553 -18.28 -44.77 -20.83
CA LYS A 553 -17.77 -46.06 -21.30
C LYS A 553 -18.94 -47.01 -21.53
#